data_AF-A0A4Q2TJE0-F1
#
_entry.id   AF-A0A4Q2TJE0-F1
#
_cell.length_a   1.000
_cell.length_b   1.000
_cell.length_c   1.000
_cell.angle_alpha   90.00
_cell.angle_beta   90.00
_cell.angle_gamma   90.00
#
_symmetry.space_group_name_H-M   'P 1'
#
loop_
_entity.id
_entity.type
_entity.pdbx_description
1 polymer ?
#
loop_
_entity_poly.entity_id
_entity_poly.type
_entity_poly.pdbx_seq_one_letter_code
_entity_poly.pdbx_strand_id
1 'polypeptide(L)'
;LDDYSDEPDFKIDPETYVNHIAKAKEAVRIPIISSLNGSTFGGWQRYARQIEQAGVDALELNLYNVPTDPERTADDIETEYLT
;
A
#
# COMPACT_ATOMS: atom_id res chain seq x y z
N LEU A 1 21.44 -20.93 24.48
CA LEU A 1 20.28 -21.11 23.61
C LEU A 1 20.40 -19.97 22.61
N ASP A 2 21.06 -20.25 21.49
CA ASP A 2 21.35 -19.22 20.49
C ASP A 2 20.08 -18.99 19.67
N ASP A 3 19.72 -17.72 19.54
CA ASP A 3 18.54 -17.23 18.84
C ASP A 3 18.79 -17.25 17.33
N TYR A 4 18.16 -18.19 16.62
CA TYR A 4 18.25 -18.39 15.18
C TYR A 4 17.22 -17.53 14.42
N SER A 5 17.27 -16.21 14.56
CA SER A 5 16.56 -15.31 13.63
C SER A 5 17.55 -14.55 12.75
N ASP A 6 18.28 -15.28 11.90
CA ASP A 6 19.02 -14.74 10.75
C ASP A 6 18.07 -14.35 9.59
N GLU A 7 16.79 -14.10 9.86
CA GLU A 7 15.90 -13.57 8.84
C GLU A 7 16.22 -12.10 8.62
N PRO A 8 16.47 -11.65 7.38
CA PRO A 8 16.65 -10.24 7.12
C PRO A 8 15.40 -9.49 7.60
N ASP A 9 15.58 -8.46 8.43
CA ASP A 9 14.50 -7.55 8.76
C ASP A 9 14.12 -6.82 7.47
N PHE A 10 13.16 -7.36 6.71
CA PHE A 10 12.66 -6.82 5.43
C PHE A 10 11.78 -5.59 5.69
N LYS A 11 12.32 -4.62 6.42
CA LYS A 11 11.74 -3.28 6.56
C LYS A 11 12.34 -2.40 5.48
N ILE A 12 11.72 -2.44 4.30
CA ILE A 12 11.95 -1.39 3.31
C ILE A 12 11.30 -0.14 3.87
N ASP A 13 12.11 0.89 4.12
CA ASP A 13 11.57 2.17 4.54
C ASP A 13 10.73 2.78 3.39
N PRO A 14 9.71 3.60 3.71
CA PRO A 14 8.83 4.15 2.69
C PRO A 14 9.52 5.02 1.64
N GLU A 15 10.64 5.67 1.98
CA GLU A 15 11.38 6.50 1.02
C GLU A 15 12.12 5.64 0.00
N THR A 16 12.74 4.53 0.44
CA THR A 16 13.31 3.53 -0.46
C THR A 16 12.26 2.96 -1.41
N TYR A 17 11.04 2.71 -0.93
CA TYR A 17 9.92 2.26 -1.77
C TYR A 17 9.55 3.30 -2.84
N VAL A 18 9.32 4.56 -2.45
CA VAL A 18 8.99 5.65 -3.39
C VAL A 18 10.11 5.86 -4.42
N ASN A 19 11.37 5.81 -4.00
CA ASN A 19 12.52 5.93 -4.90
C ASN A 19 12.61 4.76 -5.89
N HIS A 20 12.27 3.54 -5.46
CA HIS A 20 12.23 2.39 -6.35
C HIS A 20 11.17 2.53 -7.43
N ILE A 21 9.98 3.02 -7.05
CA ILE A 21 8.89 3.31 -7.97
C ILE A 21 9.29 4.36 -9.01
N ALA A 22 9.91 5.46 -8.58
CA ALA A 22 10.36 6.52 -9.49
C ALA A 22 11.33 5.97 -10.56
N LYS A 23 12.34 5.19 -10.11
CA LYS A 23 13.30 4.54 -11.02
C LYS A 23 12.62 3.55 -11.97
N ALA A 24 11.65 2.78 -11.49
CA ALA A 24 10.89 1.86 -12.32
C ALA A 24 10.09 2.63 -13.38
N LYS A 25 9.44 3.74 -13.00
CA LYS A 25 8.64 4.58 -13.90
C LYS A 25 9.49 5.20 -15.01
N GLU A 26 10.73 5.58 -14.71
CA GLU A 26 11.69 6.06 -15.72
C GLU A 26 12.17 4.94 -16.66
N ALA A 27 12.29 3.72 -16.16
CA ALA A 27 12.88 2.60 -16.91
C ALA A 27 11.92 1.91 -17.89
N VAL A 28 10.61 1.98 -17.64
CA VAL A 28 9.62 1.20 -18.41
C VAL A 28 8.54 2.07 -19.03
N ARG A 29 7.97 1.59 -20.13
CA ARG A 29 6.81 2.24 -20.79
C ARG A 29 5.46 1.64 -20.37
N ILE A 30 5.47 0.49 -19.70
CA ILE A 30 4.24 -0.12 -19.19
C ILE A 30 3.71 0.68 -17.99
N PRO A 31 2.39 0.73 -17.77
CA PRO A 31 1.83 1.39 -16.60
C PRO A 31 2.32 0.75 -15.29
N ILE A 32 2.57 1.58 -14.28
CA ILE A 32 2.93 1.18 -12.93
C ILE A 32 1.78 1.54 -12.00
N ILE A 33 1.30 0.54 -11.27
CA ILE A 33 0.33 0.69 -10.19
C ILE A 33 1.08 0.40 -8.89
N SER A 34 1.06 1.34 -7.96
CA SER A 34 1.72 1.18 -6.66
C SER A 34 0.71 0.77 -5.60
N SER A 35 0.97 -0.36 -4.95
CA SER A 35 0.20 -0.81 -3.77
C SER A 35 0.53 0.05 -2.56
N LEU A 36 -0.49 0.55 -1.89
CA LEU A 36 -0.41 1.31 -0.65
C LEU A 36 -1.25 0.62 0.43
N ASN A 37 -0.65 0.40 1.60
CA ASN A 37 -1.33 -0.05 2.80
C ASN A 37 -0.92 0.87 3.96
N GLY A 38 -1.88 1.62 4.49
CA GLY A 38 -1.68 2.52 5.62
C GLY A 38 -2.52 2.12 6.82
N SER A 39 -2.10 2.59 8.00
CA SER A 39 -2.79 2.34 9.27
C SER A 39 -3.45 3.58 9.88
N THR A 40 -3.13 4.77 9.35
CA THR A 40 -3.67 6.04 9.84
C THR A 40 -4.06 6.94 8.67
N PHE A 41 -5.10 7.75 8.83
CA PHE A 41 -5.56 8.68 7.81
C PHE A 41 -4.43 9.59 7.27
N GLY A 42 -3.65 10.20 8.18
CA GLY A 42 -2.51 11.04 7.80
C GLY A 42 -1.39 10.28 7.10
N GLY A 43 -1.14 9.02 7.50
CA GLY A 43 -0.17 8.14 6.84
C GLY A 43 -0.57 7.82 5.41
N TRP A 44 -1.82 7.39 5.20
CA TRP A 44 -2.39 7.14 3.87
C TRP A 44 -2.22 8.35 2.95
N GLN A 45 -2.67 9.54 3.39
CA GLN A 45 -2.60 10.76 2.59
C GLN A 45 -1.16 11.17 2.26
N ARG A 46 -0.25 11.08 3.23
CA ARG A 46 1.17 11.45 3.02
C ARG A 46 1.82 10.56 1.98
N TYR A 47 1.68 9.24 2.09
CA TYR A 47 2.33 8.32 1.17
C TYR A 47 1.68 8.29 -0.20
N ALA A 48 0.34 8.39 -0.29
CA ALA A 48 -0.35 8.54 -1.56
C ALA A 48 0.21 9.71 -2.38
N ARG A 49 0.43 10.88 -1.74
CA ARG A 49 1.04 12.05 -2.39
C ARG A 49 2.47 11.81 -2.84
N GLN A 50 3.29 11.14 -2.03
CA GLN A 50 4.69 10.85 -2.40
C GLN A 50 4.77 9.89 -3.58
N ILE A 51 3.92 8.86 -3.59
CA ILE A 51 3.84 7.88 -4.67
C ILE A 51 3.31 8.54 -5.96
N GLU A 52 2.27 9.37 -5.87
CA GLU A 52 1.77 10.16 -7.00
C GLU A 52 2.88 11.04 -7.59
N GLN A 53 3.65 11.73 -6.75
CA GLN A 53 4.79 12.56 -7.17
C GLN A 53 5.91 11.76 -7.84
N ALA A 54 6.05 10.47 -7.51
CA ALA A 54 6.98 9.57 -8.20
C ALA A 54 6.52 9.17 -9.62
N GLY A 55 5.29 9.54 -10.01
CA GLY A 55 4.81 9.43 -11.39
C GLY A 55 4.07 8.13 -11.70
N VAL A 56 3.54 7.42 -10.70
CA VAL A 56 2.73 6.22 -10.96
C VAL A 56 1.46 6.55 -11.75
N ASP A 57 0.96 5.57 -12.51
CA ASP A 57 -0.27 5.74 -13.28
C ASP A 57 -1.52 5.52 -12.43
N ALA A 58 -1.40 4.73 -11.35
CA ALA A 58 -2.47 4.53 -10.38
C ALA A 58 -1.94 4.08 -9.01
N LEU A 59 -2.82 4.20 -8.01
CA LEU A 59 -2.65 3.58 -6.69
C LEU A 59 -3.56 2.36 -6.59
N GLU A 60 -3.04 1.29 -6.00
CA GLU A 60 -3.83 0.18 -5.49
C GLU A 60 -3.94 0.33 -3.97
N LEU A 61 -5.17 0.44 -3.45
CA LEU A 61 -5.39 0.54 -2.00
C LEU A 61 -5.58 -0.86 -1.45
N ASN A 62 -4.57 -1.34 -0.72
CA ASN A 62 -4.66 -2.61 -0.01
C ASN A 62 -5.37 -2.36 1.33
N LEU A 63 -6.70 -2.47 1.27
CA LEU A 63 -7.59 -2.32 2.41
C LEU A 63 -7.72 -3.68 3.09
N TYR A 64 -7.48 -3.71 4.41
CA TYR A 64 -7.64 -4.92 5.21
C TYR A 64 -8.84 -4.77 6.14
N ASN A 65 -9.98 -5.34 5.75
CA ASN A 65 -11.15 -5.51 6.60
C ASN A 65 -11.57 -6.99 6.56
N VAL A 66 -11.70 -7.62 7.72
CA VAL A 66 -12.15 -9.01 7.83
C VAL A 66 -13.59 -8.98 8.36
N PRO A 67 -14.60 -9.18 7.50
CA PRO A 67 -15.99 -9.21 7.96
C PRO A 67 -16.21 -10.45 8.83
N THR A 68 -16.61 -10.22 10.08
CA THR A 68 -16.86 -11.28 11.07
C THR A 68 -18.33 -11.47 11.39
N ASP A 69 -19.18 -10.53 10.98
CA ASP A 69 -20.63 -10.58 11.17
C ASP A 69 -21.30 -11.24 9.95
N PRO A 70 -21.94 -12.41 10.12
CA PRO A 70 -22.59 -13.14 9.02
C PRO A 70 -23.85 -12.45 8.49
N GLU A 71 -24.44 -11.51 9.23
CA GLU A 71 -25.63 -10.78 8.79
C GLU A 71 -25.29 -9.57 7.90
N ARG A 72 -24.01 -9.19 7.80
CA ARG A 72 -23.56 -8.11 6.92
C ARG A 72 -23.61 -8.53 5.46
N THR A 73 -24.18 -7.65 4.63
CA THR A 73 -24.23 -7.88 3.18
C THR A 73 -22.96 -7.41 2.49
N ALA A 74 -22.76 -7.85 1.24
CA ALA A 74 -21.67 -7.35 0.41
C ALA A 74 -21.78 -5.84 0.17
N ASP A 75 -22.99 -5.34 -0.08
CA ASP A 75 -23.27 -3.92 -0.29
C ASP A 75 -22.90 -3.06 0.92
N ASP A 76 -23.12 -3.56 2.15
CA ASP A 76 -22.71 -2.86 3.38
C ASP A 76 -21.20 -2.73 3.48
N ILE A 77 -20.46 -3.77 3.08
CA ILE A 77 -18.99 -3.78 3.09
C ILE A 77 -18.44 -2.82 2.02
N GLU A 78 -19.01 -2.83 0.82
CA GLU A 78 -18.60 -1.92 -0.26
C GLU A 78 -18.90 -0.46 0.10
N THR A 79 -20.06 -0.18 0.70
CA THR A 79 -20.46 1.16 1.12
C THR A 79 -19.47 1.74 2.15
N GLU A 80 -19.05 0.95 3.14
CA GLU A 80 -18.06 1.36 4.16
C GLU A 80 -16.73 1.85 3.54
N TYR A 81 -16.33 1.30 2.39
CA TYR A 81 -15.10 1.75 1.72
C TYR A 81 -15.27 3.03 0.90
N LEU A 82 -16.49 3.39 0.52
CA LEU A 82 -16.79 4.52 -0.35
C LEU A 82 -17.21 5.79 0.42
N THR A 83 -17.68 5.64 1.66
CA THR A 83 -18.25 6.74 2.48
C THR A 83 -17.60 6.85 3.85
#